data_AF-A0AAD7D9B9-F1
#
_entry.id   AF-A0AAD7D9B9-F1
#
_cell.length_a   1.000
_cell.length_b   1.000
_cell.length_c   1.000
_cell.angle_alpha   90.00
_cell.angle_beta   90.00
_cell.angle_gamma   90.00
#
_symmetry.space_group_name_H-M   'P 1'
#
loop_
_entity.id
_entity.type
_entity.pdbx_description
1 polymer ?
#
loop_
_entity_poly.entity_id
_entity_poly.type
_entity_poly.pdbx_seq_one_letter_code
_entity_poly.pdbx_strand_id
1 'polypeptide(L)'
;MDSGPPTKRAKVATRCACACAGCSSASGGKRAPTRTDAQKLDAILAVIKAQNWTFACFLFNTFRTKDVMGGAVKRSLTHAQMVSSFLAGRGKRIVAHIVEQWLKDPAGRIPQNSDANKFMFSTTIPYTEIGPVRAALTTFSTQTVGKKLSQEAESAVKLTNGLHVSVGVRNPEKKVHWNVLGADTIPQVEAVIAKEQPTTVYLFYKIAMRKPRRRNGVILERKTRPARGVVTHAISALNFCRTDQANLLPLTRGILYFGSSAPIELMNYNARIRNMPSYSAVRRALVGLSAQEAANTEAHGKDPTTAGFMLIDNCQNQHKQRDLRIGRENVMNVGMSGLYMEAPDIDVAVFDLTDKRERIQRNKRKDVTVDQLLRFIDQHDADVTGALLFLETLTRCIPEMKTEHTEVHRRYKATATLVVPPGQAVVHPLASSGKKQTILTEFKDGMLDFLQQVGQTPDHYLKRKIPIGGDGLTYAILQQLQIYLQFDDDPFTSFEILEPQLHHPQTKLQTRTPLLALKTSRKSELPRGVGFGFGQ
;
A
#
# COMPACT_ATOMS: atom_id res chain seq x y z
N MET A 1 -14.89 13.34 26.69
CA MET A 1 -15.91 14.40 26.52
C MET A 1 -16.98 13.87 25.59
N ASP A 2 -17.97 13.21 26.19
CA ASP A 2 -19.09 12.55 25.54
C ASP A 2 -20.09 13.58 25.02
N SER A 3 -20.29 13.63 23.71
CA SER A 3 -21.41 14.36 23.09
C SER A 3 -22.51 13.36 22.75
N GLY A 4 -23.52 13.28 23.62
CA GLY A 4 -24.72 12.48 23.44
C GLY A 4 -25.61 12.92 22.26
N PRO A 5 -26.60 12.10 21.89
CA PRO A 5 -27.43 12.32 20.70
C PRO A 5 -28.48 13.41 20.91
N PRO A 6 -28.94 14.09 19.84
CA PRO A 6 -29.83 15.23 19.98
C PRO A 6 -31.26 14.82 20.37
N THR A 7 -31.77 15.50 21.38
CA THR A 7 -33.14 15.41 21.91
C THR A 7 -34.20 15.82 20.87
N LYS A 8 -35.27 15.02 20.78
CA LYS A 8 -36.47 15.28 19.97
C LYS A 8 -37.14 16.58 20.40
N ARG A 9 -37.26 17.55 19.49
CA ARG A 9 -38.11 18.74 19.66
C ARG A 9 -39.58 18.34 19.77
N ALA A 10 -40.17 18.61 20.94
CA ALA A 10 -41.61 18.52 21.17
C ALA A 10 -42.36 19.56 20.31
N LYS A 11 -43.41 19.10 19.61
CA LYS A 11 -44.36 19.98 18.93
C LYS A 11 -45.29 20.59 19.98
N VAL A 12 -45.15 21.89 20.23
CA VAL A 12 -46.12 22.70 20.96
C VAL A 12 -47.36 22.86 20.07
N ALA A 13 -48.48 22.26 20.49
CA ALA A 13 -49.78 22.44 19.88
C ALA A 13 -50.47 23.63 20.53
N THR A 14 -50.36 24.81 19.91
CA THR A 14 -51.12 26.00 20.32
C THR A 14 -52.54 25.87 19.80
N ARG A 15 -53.47 25.42 20.64
CA ARG A 15 -54.92 25.52 20.40
C ARG A 15 -55.33 26.96 20.66
N CYS A 16 -55.60 27.71 19.59
CA CYS A 16 -56.31 28.98 19.66
C CYS A 16 -57.78 28.70 19.34
N ALA A 17 -58.63 28.72 20.37
CA ALA A 17 -60.08 28.58 20.24
C ALA A 17 -60.69 29.99 20.13
N CYS A 18 -60.96 30.44 18.90
CA CYS A 18 -61.92 31.51 18.66
C CYS A 18 -63.24 30.86 18.22
N ALA A 19 -64.19 30.86 19.14
CA ALA A 19 -65.58 30.50 18.88
C ALA A 19 -66.26 31.69 18.18
N CYS A 20 -66.42 31.60 16.85
CA CYS A 20 -67.43 32.39 16.15
C CYS A 20 -68.68 31.51 16.00
N ALA A 21 -69.64 31.74 16.90
CA ALA A 21 -71.01 31.28 16.75
C ALA A 21 -71.72 32.15 15.70
N GLY A 22 -72.39 31.52 14.74
CA GLY A 22 -73.33 32.20 13.83
C GLY A 22 -73.00 32.06 12.35
N CYS A 23 -73.42 30.95 11.74
CA CYS A 23 -74.11 30.92 10.44
C CYS A 23 -74.49 29.48 10.09
N SER A 24 -75.66 29.11 10.57
CA SER A 24 -76.35 27.86 10.26
C SER A 24 -77.16 28.05 8.97
N SER A 25 -76.65 27.58 7.84
CA SER A 25 -77.48 27.21 6.69
C SER A 25 -76.73 26.17 5.85
N ALA A 26 -76.86 24.91 6.25
CA ALA A 26 -76.33 23.75 5.54
C ALA A 26 -77.12 23.53 4.24
N SER A 27 -76.71 24.18 3.15
CA SER A 27 -77.00 23.66 1.82
C SER A 27 -76.12 22.42 1.64
N GLY A 28 -76.73 21.23 1.65
CA GLY A 28 -76.07 19.96 1.37
C GLY A 28 -75.44 19.95 -0.03
N GLY A 29 -74.22 20.48 -0.14
CA GLY A 29 -73.45 20.48 -1.37
C GLY A 29 -73.17 19.04 -1.77
N LYS A 30 -73.86 18.56 -2.80
CA LYS A 30 -73.59 17.27 -3.44
C LYS A 30 -72.11 17.22 -3.78
N ARG A 31 -71.33 16.46 -3.02
CA ARG A 31 -69.89 16.28 -3.25
C ARG A 31 -69.71 15.77 -4.68
N ALA A 32 -68.93 16.50 -5.47
CA ALA A 32 -68.62 16.06 -6.83
C ALA A 32 -68.07 14.61 -6.77
N PRO A 33 -68.54 13.72 -7.66
CA PRO A 33 -68.13 12.32 -7.64
C PRO A 33 -66.60 12.21 -7.75
N THR A 34 -66.02 11.35 -6.92
CA THR A 34 -64.57 11.11 -6.91
C THR A 34 -64.13 10.61 -8.28
N ARG A 35 -63.37 11.43 -9.02
CA ARG A 35 -62.81 11.04 -10.31
C ARG A 35 -61.71 9.99 -10.11
N THR A 36 -61.69 8.98 -10.98
CA THR A 36 -60.55 8.03 -11.06
C THR A 36 -59.31 8.73 -11.60
N ASP A 37 -58.13 8.17 -11.38
CA ASP A 37 -56.89 8.77 -11.88
C ASP A 37 -56.84 8.82 -13.42
N ALA A 38 -57.46 7.84 -14.10
CA ALA A 38 -57.64 7.86 -15.55
C ALA A 38 -58.51 9.05 -16.00
N GLN A 39 -59.68 9.25 -15.36
CA GLN A 39 -60.55 10.39 -15.67
C GLN A 39 -59.87 11.74 -15.41
N LYS A 40 -59.01 11.84 -14.39
CA LYS A 40 -58.22 13.05 -14.14
C LYS A 40 -57.17 13.26 -15.24
N LEU A 41 -56.50 12.20 -15.68
CA LEU A 41 -55.51 12.27 -16.76
C LEU A 41 -56.17 12.67 -18.08
N ASP A 42 -57.28 12.06 -18.46
CA ASP A 42 -58.01 12.39 -19.70
C ASP A 42 -58.48 13.84 -19.71
N ALA A 43 -58.99 14.34 -18.58
CA ALA A 43 -59.38 15.75 -18.44
C ALA A 43 -58.17 16.69 -18.63
N ILE A 44 -57.01 16.36 -18.06
CA ILE A 44 -55.78 17.15 -18.24
C ILE A 44 -55.30 17.10 -19.70
N LEU A 45 -55.30 15.92 -20.32
CA LEU A 45 -54.89 15.75 -21.72
C LEU A 45 -55.82 16.48 -22.69
N ALA A 46 -57.12 16.50 -22.43
CA ALA A 46 -58.09 17.28 -23.20
C ALA A 46 -57.79 18.79 -23.12
N VAL A 47 -57.45 19.30 -21.93
CA VAL A 47 -57.05 20.72 -21.76
C VAL A 47 -55.75 21.02 -22.50
N ILE A 48 -54.74 20.15 -22.40
CA ILE A 48 -53.47 20.32 -23.14
C ILE A 48 -53.73 20.39 -24.64
N LYS A 49 -54.56 19.47 -25.16
CA LYS A 49 -54.94 19.43 -26.58
C LYS A 49 -55.72 20.69 -26.99
N ALA A 50 -56.64 21.17 -26.15
CA ALA A 50 -57.42 22.38 -26.41
C ALA A 50 -56.55 23.65 -26.48
N GLN A 51 -55.38 23.65 -25.85
CA GLN A 51 -54.39 24.74 -25.94
C GLN A 51 -53.40 24.58 -27.12
N ASN A 52 -53.67 23.66 -28.06
CA ASN A 52 -52.78 23.32 -29.18
C ASN A 52 -51.36 22.90 -28.73
N TRP A 53 -51.24 22.32 -27.54
CA TRP A 53 -49.96 21.79 -27.03
C TRP A 53 -49.91 20.28 -27.17
N THR A 54 -48.72 19.76 -27.46
CA THR A 54 -48.42 18.34 -27.23
C THR A 54 -48.08 18.12 -25.76
N PHE A 55 -48.15 16.87 -25.29
CA PHE A 55 -47.71 16.53 -23.93
C PHE A 55 -46.24 16.92 -23.69
N ALA A 56 -45.37 16.72 -24.69
CA ALA A 56 -43.97 17.13 -24.63
C ALA A 56 -43.82 18.67 -24.50
N CYS A 57 -44.58 19.45 -25.28
CA CYS A 57 -44.59 20.92 -25.19
C CYS A 57 -45.08 21.39 -23.81
N PHE A 58 -46.12 20.75 -23.26
CA PHE A 58 -46.62 21.06 -21.92
C PHE A 58 -45.54 20.83 -20.86
N LEU A 59 -44.88 19.65 -20.87
CA LEU A 59 -43.81 19.35 -19.93
C LEU A 59 -42.62 20.30 -20.07
N PHE A 60 -42.18 20.57 -21.31
CA PHE A 60 -41.09 21.51 -21.57
C PHE A 60 -41.41 22.90 -21.02
N ASN A 61 -42.58 23.46 -21.32
CA ASN A 61 -42.99 24.77 -20.83
C ASN A 61 -43.21 24.80 -19.30
N THR A 62 -43.59 23.66 -18.71
CA THR A 62 -43.74 23.52 -17.25
C THR A 62 -42.38 23.61 -16.53
N PHE A 63 -41.32 23.01 -17.10
CA PHE A 63 -40.01 22.89 -16.46
C PHE A 63 -38.93 23.86 -16.96
N ARG A 64 -39.13 24.54 -18.11
CA ARG A 64 -38.16 25.50 -18.65
C ARG A 64 -37.81 26.59 -17.64
N THR A 65 -36.53 26.92 -17.58
CA THR A 65 -35.97 27.96 -16.72
C THR A 65 -35.74 29.26 -17.47
N LYS A 66 -35.57 29.18 -18.80
CA LYS A 66 -35.35 30.31 -19.70
C LYS A 66 -36.49 30.46 -20.69
N ASP A 67 -36.84 31.70 -21.00
CA ASP A 67 -37.77 32.05 -22.07
C ASP A 67 -37.08 32.00 -23.44
N VAL A 68 -37.81 32.34 -24.49
CA VAL A 68 -37.31 32.32 -25.88
C VAL A 68 -36.19 33.33 -26.10
N MET A 69 -36.15 34.39 -25.28
CA MET A 69 -35.12 35.44 -25.32
C MET A 69 -33.95 35.14 -24.36
N GLY A 70 -33.94 33.98 -23.70
CA GLY A 70 -32.93 33.57 -22.73
C GLY A 70 -33.12 34.17 -21.32
N GLY A 71 -34.15 34.97 -21.10
CA GLY A 71 -34.52 35.57 -19.82
C GLY A 71 -35.11 34.54 -18.84
N ALA A 72 -35.12 34.86 -17.55
CA ALA A 72 -35.70 33.98 -16.53
C ALA A 72 -37.23 33.92 -16.67
N VAL A 73 -37.79 32.71 -16.73
CA VAL A 73 -39.24 32.51 -16.89
C VAL A 73 -39.98 32.97 -15.63
N LYS A 74 -40.87 33.96 -15.77
CA LYS A 74 -41.78 34.39 -14.70
C LYS A 74 -42.84 33.31 -14.48
N ARG A 75 -42.73 32.56 -13.37
CA ARG A 75 -43.71 31.55 -12.95
C ARG A 75 -44.73 32.17 -12.02
N SER A 76 -46.00 31.78 -12.16
CA SER A 76 -47.01 32.13 -11.15
C SER A 76 -46.66 31.48 -9.80
N LEU A 77 -47.17 32.02 -8.69
CA LEU A 77 -46.91 31.47 -7.36
C LEU A 77 -47.31 29.99 -7.28
N THR A 78 -48.49 29.65 -7.79
CA THR A 78 -48.99 28.27 -7.83
C THR A 78 -48.09 27.36 -8.67
N HIS A 79 -47.66 27.81 -9.86
CA HIS A 79 -46.76 27.04 -10.72
C HIS A 79 -45.42 26.79 -10.05
N ALA A 80 -44.82 27.83 -9.43
CA ALA A 80 -43.57 27.73 -8.70
C ALA A 80 -43.68 26.76 -7.51
N GLN A 81 -44.76 26.84 -6.72
CA GLN A 81 -45.00 25.93 -5.59
C GLN A 81 -45.14 24.48 -6.03
N MET A 82 -45.91 24.21 -7.09
CA MET A 82 -46.09 22.86 -7.62
C MET A 82 -44.79 22.27 -8.17
N VAL A 83 -44.07 23.01 -9.01
CA VAL A 83 -42.79 22.56 -9.59
C VAL A 83 -41.74 22.38 -8.50
N SER A 84 -41.65 23.30 -7.53
CA SER A 84 -40.73 23.19 -6.40
C SER A 84 -41.04 21.94 -5.56
N SER A 85 -42.31 21.71 -5.20
CA SER A 85 -42.71 20.53 -4.43
C SER A 85 -42.41 19.22 -5.17
N PHE A 86 -42.61 19.20 -6.49
CA PHE A 86 -42.31 18.05 -7.34
C PHE A 86 -40.80 17.77 -7.44
N LEU A 87 -40.00 18.78 -7.79
CA LEU A 87 -38.54 18.63 -7.95
C LEU A 87 -37.82 18.41 -6.63
N ALA A 88 -38.35 18.92 -5.52
CA ALA A 88 -37.84 18.66 -4.17
C ALA A 88 -38.26 17.29 -3.61
N GLY A 89 -39.05 16.51 -4.35
CA GLY A 89 -39.48 15.17 -3.95
C GLY A 89 -40.44 15.13 -2.75
N ARG A 90 -41.17 16.21 -2.48
CA ARG A 90 -42.14 16.27 -1.36
C ARG A 90 -43.46 15.57 -1.65
N GLY A 91 -43.68 15.14 -2.90
CA GLY A 91 -44.89 14.45 -3.33
C GLY A 91 -44.87 12.94 -3.06
N LYS A 92 -46.06 12.32 -3.08
CA LYS A 92 -46.23 10.85 -2.98
C LYS A 92 -45.51 10.09 -4.11
N ARG A 93 -45.38 10.73 -5.28
CA ARG A 93 -44.61 10.22 -6.42
C ARG A 93 -43.48 11.19 -6.72
N ILE A 94 -42.25 10.71 -6.66
CA ILE A 94 -41.03 11.50 -6.95
C ILE A 94 -40.62 11.33 -8.42
N VAL A 95 -39.78 12.24 -8.91
CA VAL A 95 -39.23 12.23 -10.28
C VAL A 95 -38.63 10.87 -10.65
N ALA A 96 -37.91 10.23 -9.71
CA ALA A 96 -37.29 8.93 -9.93
C ALA A 96 -38.29 7.83 -10.32
N HIS A 97 -39.50 7.83 -9.73
CA HIS A 97 -40.55 6.87 -10.11
C HIS A 97 -41.02 7.11 -11.54
N ILE A 98 -41.13 8.37 -11.97
CA ILE A 98 -41.57 8.71 -13.33
C ILE A 98 -40.50 8.28 -14.35
N VAL A 99 -39.23 8.57 -14.07
CA VAL A 99 -38.10 8.14 -14.93
C VAL A 99 -38.03 6.61 -15.02
N GLU A 100 -38.25 5.91 -13.90
CA GLU A 100 -38.33 4.45 -13.91
C GLU A 100 -39.48 3.94 -14.78
N GLN A 101 -40.66 4.57 -14.70
CA GLN A 101 -41.77 4.22 -15.58
C GLN A 101 -41.43 4.48 -17.05
N TRP A 102 -40.84 5.64 -17.40
CA TRP A 102 -40.40 5.93 -18.77
C TRP A 102 -39.42 4.88 -19.33
N LEU A 103 -38.53 4.34 -18.48
CA LEU A 103 -37.61 3.29 -18.88
C LEU A 103 -38.28 1.92 -19.06
N LYS A 104 -39.36 1.63 -18.32
CA LYS A 104 -40.08 0.34 -18.37
C LYS A 104 -41.25 0.34 -19.34
N ASP A 105 -41.80 1.50 -19.69
CA ASP A 105 -43.03 1.65 -20.47
C ASP A 105 -42.88 1.03 -21.88
N PRO A 106 -43.73 0.06 -22.28
CA PRO A 106 -43.66 -0.58 -23.59
C PRO A 106 -43.66 0.37 -24.78
N ALA A 107 -44.34 1.52 -24.69
CA ALA A 107 -44.40 2.52 -25.76
C ALA A 107 -43.04 3.17 -26.04
N GLY A 108 -42.12 3.16 -25.06
CA GLY A 108 -40.75 3.63 -25.23
C GLY A 108 -39.77 2.58 -25.76
N ARG A 109 -40.24 1.36 -26.08
CA ARG A 109 -39.36 0.26 -26.51
C ARG A 109 -38.78 0.53 -27.89
N ILE A 110 -37.45 0.52 -27.98
CA ILE A 110 -36.71 0.66 -29.23
C ILE A 110 -36.57 -0.75 -29.85
N PRO A 111 -36.94 -0.95 -31.14
CA PRO A 111 -36.68 -2.21 -31.83
C PRO A 111 -35.18 -2.54 -31.87
N GLN A 112 -34.80 -3.80 -31.65
CA GLN A 112 -33.39 -4.20 -31.58
C GLN A 112 -32.59 -3.86 -32.85
N ASN A 113 -33.25 -3.91 -34.01
CA ASN A 113 -32.64 -3.64 -35.32
C ASN A 113 -32.68 -2.16 -35.74
N SER A 114 -33.24 -1.27 -34.90
CA SER A 114 -33.28 0.16 -35.21
C SER A 114 -31.93 0.82 -34.93
N ASP A 115 -31.54 1.78 -35.77
CA ASP A 115 -30.35 2.62 -35.53
C ASP A 115 -30.41 3.34 -34.18
N ALA A 116 -31.60 3.68 -33.70
CA ALA A 116 -31.79 4.29 -32.39
C ALA A 116 -31.31 3.41 -31.23
N ASN A 117 -31.29 2.08 -31.40
CA ASN A 117 -30.79 1.15 -30.40
C ASN A 117 -29.27 1.30 -30.22
N LYS A 118 -28.54 1.70 -31.28
CA LYS A 118 -27.10 2.00 -31.24
C LYS A 118 -26.78 3.20 -30.34
N PHE A 119 -27.76 4.07 -30.08
CA PHE A 119 -27.60 5.24 -29.22
C PHE A 119 -27.85 4.94 -27.73
N MET A 120 -28.24 3.73 -27.35
CA MET A 120 -28.35 3.37 -25.93
C MET A 120 -26.96 3.43 -25.27
N PHE A 121 -26.86 4.17 -24.15
CA PHE A 121 -25.61 4.41 -23.43
C PHE A 121 -24.51 5.12 -24.25
N SER A 122 -24.89 5.90 -25.28
CA SER A 122 -23.92 6.64 -26.10
C SER A 122 -23.12 7.65 -25.27
N THR A 123 -21.82 7.72 -25.52
CA THR A 123 -20.90 8.69 -24.89
C THR A 123 -20.55 9.86 -25.80
N THR A 124 -20.90 9.78 -27.09
CA THR A 124 -20.47 10.72 -28.13
C THR A 124 -21.57 11.69 -28.53
N ILE A 125 -22.81 11.21 -28.70
CA ILE A 125 -23.95 12.05 -29.12
C ILE A 125 -24.61 12.64 -27.87
N PRO A 126 -24.79 13.97 -27.77
CA PRO A 126 -25.49 14.59 -26.65
C PRO A 126 -26.88 13.96 -26.44
N TYR A 127 -27.21 13.62 -25.19
CA TYR A 127 -28.50 12.99 -24.88
C TYR A 127 -29.72 13.83 -25.29
N THR A 128 -29.54 15.14 -25.48
CA THR A 128 -30.56 16.10 -25.93
C THR A 128 -30.93 15.95 -27.40
N GLU A 129 -30.07 15.32 -28.21
CA GLU A 129 -30.28 15.11 -29.65
C GLU A 129 -30.91 13.75 -29.96
N ILE A 130 -31.01 12.87 -28.96
CA ILE A 130 -31.57 11.52 -29.12
C ILE A 130 -33.09 11.57 -28.89
N GLY A 131 -33.86 11.31 -29.94
CA GLY A 131 -35.33 11.32 -29.86
C GLY A 131 -35.92 10.26 -28.92
N PRO A 132 -35.59 8.96 -29.07
CA PRO A 132 -36.19 7.91 -28.24
C PRO A 132 -35.80 8.03 -26.76
N VAL A 133 -36.81 8.19 -25.90
CA VAL A 133 -36.65 8.49 -24.47
C VAL A 133 -35.73 7.52 -23.72
N ARG A 134 -35.81 6.21 -24.01
CA ARG A 134 -34.95 5.21 -23.35
C ARG A 134 -33.48 5.37 -23.72
N ALA A 135 -33.17 5.62 -24.99
CA ALA A 135 -31.81 5.89 -25.44
C ALA A 135 -31.31 7.23 -24.88
N ALA A 136 -32.15 8.28 -24.89
CA ALA A 136 -31.81 9.57 -24.30
C ALA A 136 -31.49 9.47 -22.80
N LEU A 137 -32.33 8.80 -22.01
CA LEU A 137 -32.13 8.67 -20.55
C LEU A 137 -30.91 7.83 -20.18
N THR A 138 -30.66 6.74 -20.90
CA THR A 138 -29.47 5.89 -20.67
C THR A 138 -28.19 6.63 -21.04
N THR A 139 -28.19 7.35 -22.15
CA THR A 139 -27.09 8.23 -22.58
C THR A 139 -26.86 9.37 -21.60
N PHE A 140 -27.92 10.05 -21.13
CA PHE A 140 -27.84 11.06 -20.07
C PHE A 140 -27.12 10.52 -18.83
N SER A 141 -27.51 9.32 -18.40
CA SER A 141 -26.91 8.65 -17.24
C SER A 141 -25.43 8.34 -17.47
N THR A 142 -25.07 7.76 -18.62
CA THR A 142 -23.69 7.45 -18.98
C THR A 142 -22.81 8.70 -19.03
N GLN A 143 -23.27 9.77 -19.69
CA GLN A 143 -22.52 11.01 -19.81
C GLN A 143 -22.35 11.70 -18.46
N THR A 144 -23.40 11.71 -17.62
CA THR A 144 -23.34 12.29 -16.28
C THR A 144 -22.34 11.52 -15.39
N VAL A 145 -22.39 10.19 -15.41
CA VAL A 145 -21.42 9.34 -14.69
C VAL A 145 -20.02 9.58 -15.24
N GLY A 146 -19.84 9.61 -16.56
CA GLY A 146 -18.55 9.90 -17.21
C GLY A 146 -17.94 11.22 -16.73
N LYS A 147 -18.74 12.30 -16.68
CA LYS A 147 -18.31 13.59 -16.13
C LYS A 147 -17.88 13.48 -14.67
N LYS A 148 -18.65 12.77 -13.84
CA LYS A 148 -18.32 12.55 -12.42
C LYS A 148 -17.01 11.77 -12.25
N LEU A 149 -16.79 10.71 -13.04
CA LEU A 149 -15.56 9.91 -13.00
C LEU A 149 -14.32 10.75 -13.38
N SER A 150 -14.45 11.64 -14.37
CA SER A 150 -13.37 12.58 -14.72
C SER A 150 -13.06 13.54 -13.57
N GLN A 151 -14.08 14.14 -12.95
CA GLN A 151 -13.90 15.03 -11.79
C GLN A 151 -13.27 14.33 -10.58
N GLU A 152 -13.71 13.09 -10.29
CA GLU A 152 -13.13 12.27 -9.21
C GLU A 152 -11.64 12.03 -9.46
N ALA A 153 -11.26 11.68 -10.68
CA ALA A 153 -9.87 11.45 -11.01
C ALA A 153 -9.02 12.72 -11.00
N GLU A 154 -9.54 13.85 -11.48
CA GLU A 154 -8.88 15.16 -11.35
C GLU A 154 -8.67 15.53 -9.87
N SER A 155 -9.63 15.21 -9.00
CA SER A 155 -9.46 15.40 -7.55
C SER A 155 -8.36 14.49 -7.01
N ALA A 156 -8.41 13.19 -7.32
CA ALA A 156 -7.47 12.21 -6.78
C ALA A 156 -6.00 12.51 -7.11
N VAL A 157 -5.73 13.05 -8.30
CA VAL A 157 -4.37 13.38 -8.75
C VAL A 157 -3.88 14.78 -8.33
N LYS A 158 -4.57 15.42 -7.38
CA LYS A 158 -4.07 16.64 -6.76
C LYS A 158 -2.88 16.32 -5.87
N LEU A 159 -1.88 17.18 -5.95
CA LEU A 159 -0.66 17.13 -5.15
C LEU A 159 -0.93 16.93 -3.64
N THR A 160 -2.01 17.49 -3.10
CA THR A 160 -2.38 17.43 -1.68
C THR A 160 -2.85 16.06 -1.20
N ASN A 161 -3.19 15.14 -2.11
CA ASN A 161 -3.89 13.91 -1.77
C ASN A 161 -2.95 12.72 -1.50
N GLY A 162 -1.63 12.90 -1.57
CA GLY A 162 -0.66 11.89 -1.12
C GLY A 162 -0.35 10.76 -2.12
N LEU A 163 -0.88 10.80 -3.34
CA LEU A 163 -0.52 9.84 -4.41
C LEU A 163 0.82 10.17 -5.10
N HIS A 164 1.45 11.27 -4.71
CA HIS A 164 2.59 11.85 -5.42
C HIS A 164 3.90 11.63 -4.67
N VAL A 165 4.89 11.06 -5.36
CA VAL A 165 6.27 10.98 -4.87
C VAL A 165 7.24 11.61 -5.87
N SER A 166 8.09 12.49 -5.36
CA SER A 166 9.15 13.13 -6.12
C SER A 166 10.43 12.31 -6.03
N VAL A 167 10.98 11.99 -7.20
CA VAL A 167 12.31 11.39 -7.34
C VAL A 167 13.41 12.45 -7.45
N GLY A 168 13.04 13.71 -7.75
CA GLY A 168 13.98 14.80 -7.98
C GLY A 168 13.91 15.92 -6.95
N VAL A 169 14.82 16.88 -7.10
CA VAL A 169 14.99 18.06 -6.21
C VAL A 169 13.79 19.01 -6.23
N ARG A 170 12.93 18.91 -7.26
CA ARG A 170 11.85 19.88 -7.51
C ARG A 170 10.86 20.05 -6.36
N ASN A 171 10.62 19.00 -5.57
CA ASN A 171 9.67 19.01 -4.45
C ASN A 171 10.29 18.28 -3.24
N PRO A 172 11.05 18.98 -2.37
CA PRO A 172 11.75 18.36 -1.25
C PRO A 172 10.79 17.74 -0.23
N GLU A 173 9.63 18.36 0.02
CA GLU A 173 8.60 17.85 0.93
C GLU A 173 8.00 16.50 0.51
N LYS A 174 8.13 16.14 -0.76
CA LYS A 174 7.58 14.91 -1.34
C LYS A 174 8.68 13.96 -1.81
N LYS A 175 9.89 14.14 -1.30
CA LYS A 175 10.99 13.24 -1.62
C LYS A 175 10.57 11.82 -1.21
N VAL A 176 10.82 10.87 -2.10
CA VAL A 176 10.54 9.46 -1.81
C VAL A 176 11.42 8.99 -0.65
N HIS A 177 10.79 8.32 0.32
CA HIS A 177 11.44 7.81 1.52
C HIS A 177 11.02 6.35 1.75
N TRP A 178 11.89 5.56 2.39
CA TRP A 178 11.59 4.14 2.66
C TRP A 178 10.37 3.94 3.56
N ASN A 179 10.11 4.85 4.50
CA ASN A 179 8.91 4.80 5.37
C ASN A 179 7.58 4.94 4.60
N VAL A 180 7.59 5.61 3.44
CA VAL A 180 6.42 5.73 2.55
C VAL A 180 6.25 4.48 1.69
N LEU A 181 7.34 3.73 1.45
CA LEU A 181 7.37 2.54 0.61
C LEU A 181 7.46 1.27 1.45
N GLY A 182 6.32 0.74 1.87
CA GLY A 182 6.26 -0.49 2.66
C GLY A 182 4.92 -1.21 2.61
N ALA A 183 4.66 -2.00 3.65
CA ALA A 183 3.42 -2.75 3.82
C ALA A 183 2.16 -1.85 3.79
N ASP A 184 2.28 -0.61 4.26
CA ASP A 184 1.18 0.34 4.37
C ASP A 184 0.90 1.12 3.08
N THR A 185 1.76 1.02 2.06
CA THR A 185 1.61 1.77 0.80
C THR A 185 0.25 1.52 0.14
N ILE A 186 -0.15 0.24 0.03
CA ILE A 186 -1.40 -0.15 -0.63
C ILE A 186 -2.62 0.34 0.18
N PRO A 187 -2.71 0.09 1.51
CA PRO A 187 -3.77 0.65 2.35
C PRO A 187 -3.89 2.18 2.26
N GLN A 188 -2.77 2.91 2.28
CA GLN A 188 -2.76 4.37 2.18
C GLN A 188 -3.30 4.85 0.82
N VAL A 189 -2.79 4.29 -0.29
CA VAL A 189 -3.25 4.64 -1.65
C VAL A 189 -4.73 4.32 -1.82
N GLU A 190 -5.18 3.19 -1.28
CA GLU A 190 -6.59 2.83 -1.32
C GLU A 190 -7.47 3.79 -0.52
N ALA A 191 -7.05 4.21 0.68
CA ALA A 191 -7.81 5.16 1.47
C ALA A 191 -8.02 6.47 0.71
N VAL A 192 -6.98 6.96 0.02
CA VAL A 192 -7.06 8.13 -0.85
C VAL A 192 -8.02 7.90 -2.01
N ILE A 193 -7.88 6.78 -2.73
CA ILE A 193 -8.74 6.46 -3.87
C ILE A 193 -10.21 6.30 -3.45
N ALA A 194 -10.48 5.67 -2.31
CA ALA A 194 -11.83 5.48 -1.79
C ALA A 194 -12.48 6.83 -1.40
N LYS A 195 -11.69 7.76 -0.86
CA LYS A 195 -12.14 9.10 -0.49
C LYS A 195 -12.40 9.98 -1.72
N GLU A 196 -11.46 10.02 -2.66
CA GLU A 196 -11.48 10.95 -3.78
C GLU A 196 -12.25 10.41 -5.01
N GLN A 197 -12.40 9.09 -5.13
CA GLN A 197 -13.01 8.43 -6.30
C GLN A 197 -14.08 7.36 -5.94
N PRO A 198 -15.06 7.68 -5.07
CA PRO A 198 -16.02 6.69 -4.58
C PRO A 198 -16.86 6.05 -5.69
N THR A 199 -17.28 6.82 -6.70
CA THR A 199 -18.06 6.29 -7.83
C THR A 199 -17.21 5.37 -8.70
N THR A 200 -15.97 5.76 -8.97
CA THR A 200 -15.00 4.96 -9.72
C THR A 200 -14.75 3.63 -9.02
N VAL A 201 -14.48 3.66 -7.72
CA VAL A 201 -14.28 2.46 -6.88
C VAL A 201 -15.50 1.55 -6.92
N TYR A 202 -16.70 2.10 -6.76
CA TYR A 202 -17.94 1.33 -6.86
C TYR A 202 -18.07 0.59 -8.20
N LEU A 203 -17.83 1.27 -9.33
CA LEU A 203 -17.93 0.66 -10.66
C LEU A 203 -16.87 -0.42 -10.87
N PHE A 204 -15.62 -0.18 -10.45
CA PHE A 204 -14.56 -1.17 -10.54
C PHE A 204 -14.85 -2.40 -9.69
N TYR A 205 -15.41 -2.24 -8.49
CA TYR A 205 -15.85 -3.38 -7.69
C TYR A 205 -17.00 -4.14 -8.36
N LYS A 206 -17.95 -3.46 -9.00
CA LYS A 206 -19.03 -4.12 -9.77
C LYS A 206 -18.49 -4.94 -10.93
N ILE A 207 -17.38 -4.53 -11.55
CA ILE A 207 -16.72 -5.27 -12.62
C ILE A 207 -15.89 -6.45 -12.05
N ALA A 208 -15.10 -6.19 -11.01
CA ALA A 208 -14.15 -7.16 -10.47
C ALA A 208 -14.80 -8.25 -9.60
N MET A 209 -15.94 -7.96 -8.97
CA MET A 209 -16.63 -8.87 -8.07
C MET A 209 -17.84 -9.53 -8.73
N ARG A 210 -17.91 -10.85 -8.62
CA ARG A 210 -19.16 -11.59 -8.87
C ARG A 210 -20.13 -11.36 -7.70
N LYS A 211 -21.41 -11.66 -7.90
CA LYS A 211 -22.39 -11.74 -6.81
C LYS A 211 -21.79 -12.58 -5.66
N PRO A 212 -21.79 -12.08 -4.41
CA PRO A 212 -21.14 -12.77 -3.30
C PRO A 212 -21.69 -14.19 -3.17
N ARG A 213 -20.79 -15.18 -3.09
CA ARG A 213 -21.20 -16.56 -2.83
C ARG A 213 -21.55 -16.67 -1.36
N ARG A 214 -22.78 -17.09 -1.07
CA ARG A 214 -23.21 -17.45 0.28
C ARG A 214 -23.04 -18.96 0.44
N ARG A 215 -22.36 -19.39 1.50
CA ARG A 215 -22.30 -20.79 1.91
C ARG A 215 -22.72 -20.84 3.38
N ASN A 216 -23.78 -21.58 3.68
CA ASN A 216 -24.35 -21.67 5.03
C ASN A 216 -24.67 -20.29 5.65
N GLY A 217 -25.24 -19.37 4.87
CA GLY A 217 -25.60 -18.02 5.33
C GLY A 217 -24.42 -17.03 5.44
N VAL A 218 -23.17 -17.50 5.42
CA VAL A 218 -21.98 -16.64 5.50
C VAL A 218 -21.55 -16.20 4.09
N ILE A 219 -21.26 -14.90 3.94
CA ILE A 219 -20.65 -14.37 2.72
C ILE A 219 -19.19 -14.80 2.71
N LEU A 220 -18.82 -15.64 1.75
CA LEU A 220 -17.45 -16.12 1.64
C LEU A 220 -16.57 -15.04 1.01
N GLU A 221 -15.64 -14.49 1.78
CA GLU A 221 -14.64 -13.56 1.24
C GLU A 221 -13.60 -14.28 0.38
N ARG A 222 -13.22 -13.63 -0.72
CA ARG A 222 -12.26 -14.18 -1.67
C ARG A 222 -10.83 -13.97 -1.14
N LYS A 223 -10.23 -15.03 -0.57
CA LYS A 223 -8.83 -15.02 -0.12
C LYS A 223 -7.82 -14.89 -1.28
N THR A 224 -8.06 -15.59 -2.39
CA THR A 224 -7.14 -15.60 -3.55
C THR A 224 -7.47 -14.48 -4.54
N ARG A 225 -6.53 -13.56 -4.78
CA ARG A 225 -6.71 -12.37 -5.64
C ARG A 225 -7.85 -11.47 -5.11
N PRO A 226 -7.66 -10.85 -3.94
CA PRO A 226 -8.67 -9.96 -3.36
C PRO A 226 -8.96 -8.83 -4.35
N ALA A 227 -10.26 -8.60 -4.63
CA ALA A 227 -10.68 -7.57 -5.58
C ALA A 227 -10.15 -6.18 -5.18
N ARG A 228 -10.06 -5.95 -3.86
CA ARG A 228 -9.50 -4.76 -3.23
C ARG A 228 -8.16 -4.33 -3.85
N GLY A 229 -7.13 -5.18 -3.75
CA GLY A 229 -5.81 -4.86 -4.32
C GLY A 229 -5.83 -4.68 -5.84
N VAL A 230 -6.63 -5.48 -6.56
CA VAL A 230 -6.75 -5.38 -8.03
C VAL A 230 -7.36 -4.05 -8.45
N VAL A 231 -8.44 -3.63 -7.79
CA VAL A 231 -9.14 -2.37 -8.04
C VAL A 231 -8.23 -1.18 -7.71
N THR A 232 -7.57 -1.19 -6.54
CA THR A 232 -6.61 -0.14 -6.16
C THR A 232 -5.50 0.01 -7.19
N HIS A 233 -4.88 -1.10 -7.63
CA HIS A 233 -3.84 -1.06 -8.66
C HIS A 233 -4.36 -0.54 -10.00
N ALA A 234 -5.53 -0.98 -10.45
CA ALA A 234 -6.09 -0.56 -11.74
C ALA A 234 -6.44 0.93 -11.74
N ILE A 235 -7.06 1.44 -10.68
CA ILE A 235 -7.38 2.86 -10.55
C ILE A 235 -6.10 3.69 -10.42
N SER A 236 -5.12 3.23 -9.65
CA SER A 236 -3.83 3.92 -9.52
C SER A 236 -3.08 4.01 -10.86
N ALA A 237 -3.13 2.99 -11.70
CA ALA A 237 -2.55 3.04 -13.05
C ALA A 237 -3.27 4.04 -13.95
N LEU A 238 -4.61 4.14 -13.85
CA LEU A 238 -5.38 5.16 -14.58
C LEU A 238 -5.05 6.58 -14.10
N ASN A 239 -4.88 6.77 -12.80
CA ASN A 239 -4.45 8.05 -12.22
C ASN A 239 -3.03 8.43 -12.70
N PHE A 240 -2.11 7.47 -12.75
CA PHE A 240 -0.76 7.69 -13.28
C PHE A 240 -0.73 7.92 -14.80
N CYS A 241 -1.66 7.34 -15.55
CA CYS A 241 -1.83 7.63 -16.97
C CYS A 241 -2.24 9.10 -17.20
N ARG A 242 -3.08 9.65 -16.30
CA ARG A 242 -3.49 11.06 -16.34
C ARG A 242 -2.36 12.02 -15.97
N THR A 243 -1.53 11.67 -14.99
CA THR A 243 -0.35 12.45 -14.61
C THR A 243 0.78 11.55 -14.16
N ASP A 244 1.99 11.85 -14.64
CA ASP A 244 3.22 11.17 -14.23
C ASP A 244 3.60 11.44 -12.76
N GLN A 245 2.89 12.35 -12.09
CA GLN A 245 3.14 12.67 -10.70
C GLN A 245 2.35 11.78 -9.73
N ALA A 246 1.23 11.17 -10.12
CA ALA A 246 0.44 10.27 -9.26
C ALA A 246 1.06 8.86 -9.27
N ASN A 247 2.31 8.76 -8.86
CA ASN A 247 3.23 7.67 -9.17
C ASN A 247 3.61 6.81 -7.96
N LEU A 248 3.03 7.00 -6.78
CA LEU A 248 3.39 6.25 -5.57
C LEU A 248 3.35 4.73 -5.78
N LEU A 249 2.16 4.17 -6.07
CA LEU A 249 2.02 2.73 -6.28
C LEU A 249 2.69 2.22 -7.58
N PRO A 250 2.65 2.95 -8.72
CA PRO A 250 3.44 2.63 -9.90
C PRO A 250 4.95 2.56 -9.62
N LEU A 251 5.50 3.45 -8.79
CA LEU A 251 6.90 3.47 -8.41
C LEU A 251 7.23 2.25 -7.55
N THR A 252 6.41 1.92 -6.55
CA THR A 252 6.57 0.69 -5.75
C THR A 252 6.62 -0.55 -6.65
N ARG A 253 5.75 -0.62 -7.66
CA ARG A 253 5.79 -1.70 -8.66
C ARG A 253 7.08 -1.69 -9.47
N GLY A 254 7.55 -0.51 -9.89
CA GLY A 254 8.80 -0.38 -10.61
C GLY A 254 10.02 -0.84 -9.80
N ILE A 255 10.05 -0.50 -8.51
CA ILE A 255 11.08 -0.96 -7.55
C ILE A 255 11.01 -2.48 -7.38
N LEU A 256 9.81 -3.06 -7.25
CA LEU A 256 9.65 -4.51 -7.18
C LEU A 256 10.19 -5.22 -8.43
N TYR A 257 9.92 -4.69 -9.63
CA TYR A 257 10.45 -5.23 -10.88
C TYR A 257 11.97 -5.14 -10.91
N PHE A 258 12.53 -3.99 -10.50
CA PHE A 258 13.97 -3.80 -10.40
C PHE A 258 14.61 -4.82 -9.43
N GLY A 259 14.08 -4.95 -8.21
CA GLY A 259 14.58 -5.89 -7.20
C GLY A 259 14.38 -7.37 -7.56
N SER A 260 13.43 -7.66 -8.45
CA SER A 260 13.22 -9.01 -9.02
C SER A 260 14.12 -9.30 -10.23
N SER A 261 15.01 -8.37 -10.60
CA SER A 261 15.84 -8.46 -11.80
C SER A 261 15.02 -8.71 -13.07
N ALA A 262 13.85 -8.08 -13.16
CA ALA A 262 12.98 -8.19 -14.33
C ALA A 262 13.73 -7.69 -15.58
N PRO A 263 13.56 -8.35 -16.75
CA PRO A 263 14.16 -7.88 -17.99
C PRO A 263 13.79 -6.41 -18.29
N ILE A 264 14.75 -5.65 -18.81
CA ILE A 264 14.55 -4.23 -19.10
C ILE A 264 13.43 -4.01 -20.12
N GLU A 265 13.23 -4.95 -21.05
CA GLU A 265 12.16 -4.97 -22.03
C GLU A 265 10.79 -5.03 -21.35
N LEU A 266 10.66 -5.84 -20.30
CA LEU A 266 9.42 -5.97 -19.52
C LEU A 266 9.14 -4.67 -18.74
N MET A 267 10.16 -4.05 -18.17
CA MET A 267 10.03 -2.75 -17.50
C MET A 267 9.65 -1.65 -18.49
N ASN A 268 10.29 -1.62 -19.66
CA ASN A 268 9.99 -0.67 -20.74
C ASN A 268 8.55 -0.84 -21.26
N TYR A 269 8.11 -2.08 -21.45
CA TYR A 269 6.72 -2.36 -21.83
C TYR A 269 5.74 -1.84 -20.78
N ASN A 270 5.96 -2.16 -19.49
CA ASN A 270 5.08 -1.71 -18.41
C ASN A 270 5.10 -0.19 -18.21
N ALA A 271 6.24 0.47 -18.50
CA ALA A 271 6.32 1.92 -18.49
C ALA A 271 5.49 2.56 -19.63
N ARG A 272 5.51 1.98 -20.84
CA ARG A 272 4.73 2.46 -22.00
C ARG A 272 3.23 2.43 -21.73
N ILE A 273 2.73 1.38 -21.08
CA ILE A 273 1.31 1.26 -20.70
C ILE A 273 0.98 1.94 -19.36
N ARG A 274 1.88 2.76 -18.81
CA ARG A 274 1.69 3.52 -17.56
C ARG A 274 1.32 2.63 -16.37
N ASN A 275 1.90 1.43 -16.29
CA ASN A 275 1.80 0.58 -15.10
C ASN A 275 2.89 0.87 -14.06
N MET A 276 4.00 1.47 -14.50
CA MET A 276 5.13 1.88 -13.66
C MET A 276 5.87 3.06 -14.31
N PRO A 277 6.73 3.79 -13.58
CA PRO A 277 7.65 4.76 -14.16
C PRO A 277 8.68 4.09 -15.09
N SER A 278 9.40 4.91 -15.87
CA SER A 278 10.51 4.42 -16.69
C SER A 278 11.62 3.80 -15.83
N TYR A 279 12.41 2.90 -16.42
CA TYR A 279 13.59 2.33 -15.78
C TYR A 279 14.51 3.41 -15.18
N SER A 280 14.76 4.50 -15.93
CA SER A 280 15.58 5.62 -15.47
C SER A 280 14.97 6.38 -14.29
N ALA A 281 13.64 6.49 -14.22
CA ALA A 281 12.95 7.09 -13.07
C ALA A 281 13.05 6.19 -11.83
N VAL A 282 12.84 4.88 -11.99
CA VAL A 282 13.02 3.89 -10.92
C VAL A 282 14.46 3.91 -10.40
N ARG A 283 15.46 3.89 -11.29
CA ARG A 283 16.87 3.96 -10.91
C ARG A 283 17.20 5.23 -10.13
N ARG A 284 16.73 6.41 -10.59
CA ARG A 284 16.94 7.66 -9.86
C ARG A 284 16.27 7.64 -8.48
N ALA A 285 15.09 7.03 -8.36
CA ALA A 285 14.41 6.87 -7.08
C ALA A 285 15.25 6.02 -6.12
N LEU A 286 15.77 4.90 -6.61
CA LEU A 286 16.65 4.01 -5.82
C LEU A 286 17.94 4.71 -5.40
N VAL A 287 18.58 5.49 -6.27
CA VAL A 287 19.75 6.30 -5.88
C VAL A 287 19.40 7.29 -4.77
N GLY A 288 18.25 7.98 -4.88
CA GLY A 288 17.78 8.90 -3.85
C GLY A 288 17.48 8.21 -2.51
N LEU A 289 16.87 7.02 -2.56
CA LEU A 289 16.59 6.18 -1.40
C LEU A 289 17.87 5.64 -0.76
N SER A 290 18.85 5.20 -1.56
CA SER A 290 20.17 4.77 -1.08
C SER A 290 20.96 5.91 -0.44
N ALA A 291 20.88 7.13 -0.99
CA ALA A 291 21.55 8.29 -0.40
C ALA A 291 20.92 8.69 0.95
N GLN A 292 19.59 8.57 1.08
CA GLN A 292 18.93 8.76 2.37
C GLN A 292 19.37 7.69 3.37
N GLU A 293 19.39 6.42 2.94
CA GLU A 293 19.78 5.31 3.80
C GLU A 293 21.23 5.45 4.28
N ALA A 294 22.14 5.87 3.40
CA ALA A 294 23.52 6.18 3.74
C ALA A 294 23.61 7.29 4.80
N ALA A 295 22.84 8.38 4.64
CA ALA A 295 22.82 9.47 5.61
C ALA A 295 22.28 9.02 6.98
N ASN A 296 21.26 8.16 7.01
CA ASN A 296 20.73 7.59 8.25
C ASN A 296 21.77 6.69 8.94
N THR A 297 22.43 5.83 8.16
CA THR A 297 23.48 4.92 8.64
C THR A 297 24.66 5.70 9.20
N GLU A 298 25.11 6.74 8.50
CA GLU A 298 26.19 7.62 8.91
C GLU A 298 25.83 8.37 10.20
N ALA A 299 24.61 8.89 10.31
CA ALA A 299 24.12 9.57 11.50
C ALA A 299 24.09 8.64 12.71
N HIS A 300 23.57 7.41 12.55
CA HIS A 300 23.54 6.42 13.61
C HIS A 300 24.96 5.99 14.02
N GLY A 301 25.85 5.72 13.05
CA GLY A 301 27.20 5.27 13.36
C GLY A 301 28.04 6.30 14.10
N LYS A 302 27.79 7.61 13.86
CA LYS A 302 28.43 8.74 14.58
C LYS A 302 27.85 9.00 15.97
N ASP A 303 26.69 8.47 16.29
CA ASP A 303 26.06 8.69 17.59
C ASP A 303 26.83 7.93 18.70
N PRO A 304 27.35 8.62 19.73
CA PRO A 304 28.05 7.98 20.84
C PRO A 304 27.12 7.21 21.78
N THR A 305 25.80 7.42 21.69
CA THR A 305 24.80 6.82 22.60
C THR A 305 24.17 5.55 22.06
N THR A 306 24.37 5.25 20.77
CA THR A 306 23.86 4.02 20.13
C THR A 306 25.02 3.13 19.69
N ALA A 307 24.79 1.83 19.52
CA ALA A 307 25.79 0.91 19.00
C ALA A 307 25.22 0.09 17.84
N GLY A 308 26.11 -0.45 17.03
CA GLY A 308 25.75 -1.36 15.95
C GLY A 308 26.90 -2.26 15.57
N PHE A 309 26.60 -3.26 14.76
CA PHE A 309 27.57 -4.23 14.28
C PHE A 309 27.47 -4.39 12.77
N MET A 310 28.59 -4.71 12.15
CA MET A 310 28.65 -4.94 10.71
C MET A 310 28.68 -6.43 10.42
N LEU A 311 27.96 -6.87 9.39
CA LEU A 311 28.09 -8.20 8.81
C LEU A 311 28.58 -8.07 7.39
N ILE A 312 29.76 -8.63 7.11
CA ILE A 312 30.42 -8.53 5.81
C ILE A 312 30.52 -9.91 5.19
N ASP A 313 30.27 -9.97 3.89
CA ASP A 313 30.30 -11.22 3.14
C ASP A 313 30.85 -11.01 1.73
N ASN A 314 31.46 -12.06 1.18
CA ASN A 314 31.85 -12.09 -0.22
C ASN A 314 30.61 -12.09 -1.11
N CYS A 315 30.60 -11.21 -2.10
CA CYS A 315 29.59 -11.20 -3.15
C CYS A 315 30.22 -11.67 -4.46
N GLN A 316 29.71 -12.78 -4.98
CA GLN A 316 30.13 -13.34 -6.25
C GLN A 316 28.93 -13.38 -7.20
N ASN A 317 29.07 -12.75 -8.35
CA ASN A 317 28.08 -12.80 -9.42
C ASN A 317 28.72 -13.34 -10.70
N GLN A 318 28.30 -14.53 -11.11
CA GLN A 318 28.74 -15.11 -12.38
C GLN A 318 27.94 -14.50 -13.53
N HIS A 319 28.56 -13.58 -14.26
CA HIS A 319 27.99 -13.00 -15.46
C HIS A 319 28.18 -13.97 -16.64
N LYS A 320 27.17 -14.81 -16.87
CA LYS A 320 27.16 -15.75 -18.00
C LYS A 320 26.93 -14.98 -19.30
N GLN A 321 27.90 -15.03 -20.20
CA GLN A 321 27.74 -14.53 -21.55
C GLN A 321 26.83 -15.47 -22.32
N ARG A 322 25.68 -14.95 -22.78
CA ARG A 322 24.72 -15.69 -23.60
C ARG A 322 24.90 -15.47 -25.10
N ASP A 323 25.69 -14.46 -25.46
CA ASP A 323 26.05 -14.15 -26.84
C ASP A 323 27.33 -14.89 -27.20
N LEU A 324 27.27 -15.80 -28.17
CA LEU A 324 28.36 -16.69 -28.58
C LEU A 324 29.42 -15.99 -29.45
N ARG A 325 29.41 -14.66 -29.53
CA ARG A 325 30.42 -13.91 -30.28
C ARG A 325 31.82 -14.11 -29.68
N ILE A 326 32.80 -14.28 -30.57
CA ILE A 326 34.23 -14.43 -30.23
C ILE A 326 34.67 -13.28 -29.31
N GLY A 327 35.40 -13.60 -28.24
CA GLY A 327 35.93 -12.64 -27.27
C GLY A 327 35.00 -12.32 -26.09
N ARG A 328 33.84 -12.97 -25.97
CA ARG A 328 32.96 -12.83 -24.79
C ARG A 328 33.09 -14.04 -23.88
N GLU A 329 33.77 -13.85 -22.77
CA GLU A 329 33.95 -14.88 -21.74
C GLU A 329 33.05 -14.65 -20.54
N ASN A 330 32.70 -15.74 -19.86
CA ASN A 330 32.01 -15.66 -18.58
C ASN A 330 32.90 -14.94 -17.57
N VAL A 331 32.42 -13.84 -16.99
CA VAL A 331 33.17 -13.08 -15.99
C VAL A 331 32.57 -13.37 -14.61
N MET A 332 33.43 -13.71 -13.66
CA MET A 332 33.04 -13.75 -12.25
C MET A 332 33.33 -12.39 -11.63
N ASN A 333 32.28 -11.61 -11.37
CA ASN A 333 32.40 -10.38 -10.61
C ASN A 333 32.49 -10.74 -9.13
N VAL A 334 33.64 -10.47 -8.52
CA VAL A 334 33.90 -10.69 -7.10
C VAL A 334 33.97 -9.35 -6.41
N GLY A 335 33.37 -9.24 -5.23
CA GLY A 335 33.42 -8.05 -4.39
C GLY A 335 32.99 -8.36 -2.96
N MET A 336 32.73 -7.33 -2.18
CA MET A 336 32.23 -7.45 -0.81
C MET A 336 30.93 -6.68 -0.64
N SER A 337 30.02 -7.19 0.19
CA SER A 337 28.88 -6.41 0.67
C SER A 337 28.84 -6.41 2.18
N GLY A 338 28.38 -5.31 2.76
CA GLY A 338 28.17 -5.17 4.18
C GLY A 338 26.71 -4.89 4.51
N LEU A 339 26.31 -5.27 5.72
CA LEU A 339 25.11 -4.79 6.39
C LEU A 339 25.55 -4.17 7.70
N TYR A 340 25.05 -2.99 8.04
CA TYR A 340 25.16 -2.43 9.38
C TYR A 340 23.83 -2.67 10.11
N MET A 341 23.89 -3.20 11.31
CA MET A 341 22.72 -3.52 12.12
C MET A 341 22.76 -2.71 13.40
N GLU A 342 21.69 -1.98 13.68
CA GLU A 342 21.52 -1.31 14.97
C GLU A 342 21.39 -2.36 16.07
N ALA A 343 22.00 -2.10 17.21
CA ALA A 343 21.94 -2.94 18.38
C ALA A 343 21.16 -2.21 19.48
N PRO A 344 19.81 -2.25 19.44
CA PRO A 344 19.00 -1.58 20.44
C PRO A 344 19.25 -2.20 21.82
N ASP A 345 19.11 -1.37 22.86
CA ASP A 345 19.19 -1.79 24.27
C ASP A 345 20.55 -2.37 24.71
N ILE A 346 21.62 -2.15 23.94
CA ILE A 346 22.99 -2.50 24.36
C ILE A 346 23.64 -1.33 25.07
N ASP A 347 24.25 -1.60 26.22
CA ASP A 347 25.14 -0.66 26.90
C ASP A 347 26.41 -0.41 26.05
N VAL A 348 26.53 0.82 25.52
CA VAL A 348 27.64 1.23 24.67
C VAL A 348 28.99 1.15 25.41
N ALA A 349 29.00 1.25 26.74
CA ALA A 349 30.23 1.14 27.54
C ALA A 349 30.92 -0.23 27.39
N VAL A 350 30.17 -1.28 27.02
CA VAL A 350 30.73 -2.61 26.75
C VAL A 350 31.69 -2.59 25.55
N PHE A 351 31.55 -1.62 24.66
CA PHE A 351 32.42 -1.44 23.49
C PHE A 351 33.56 -0.46 23.74
N ASP A 352 33.77 0.07 24.94
CA ASP A 352 34.84 1.03 25.20
C ASP A 352 36.22 0.43 24.93
N LEU A 353 36.97 1.06 24.01
CA LEU A 353 38.31 0.63 23.65
C LEU A 353 39.31 0.82 24.79
N THR A 354 39.16 1.89 25.57
CA THR A 354 40.06 2.22 26.68
C THR A 354 39.87 1.22 27.82
N ASP A 355 38.64 0.87 28.18
CA ASP A 355 38.38 -0.20 29.15
C ASP A 355 38.98 -1.53 28.70
N LYS A 356 38.88 -1.90 27.41
CA LYS A 356 39.54 -3.10 26.88
C LYS A 356 41.06 -3.04 27.05
N ARG A 357 41.70 -1.93 26.67
CA ARG A 357 43.16 -1.74 26.80
C ARG A 357 43.60 -1.85 28.27
N GLU A 358 42.89 -1.22 29.20
CA GLU A 358 43.17 -1.33 30.63
C GLU A 358 43.05 -2.77 31.15
N ARG A 359 42.02 -3.50 30.73
CA ARG A 359 41.83 -4.91 31.12
C ARG A 359 42.96 -5.81 30.59
N ILE A 360 43.43 -5.55 29.37
CA ILE A 360 44.58 -6.25 28.77
C ILE A 360 45.87 -5.92 29.54
N GLN A 361 46.13 -4.64 29.85
CA GLN A 361 47.31 -4.22 30.62
C GLN A 361 47.34 -4.81 32.02
N ARG A 362 46.19 -4.89 32.69
CA ARG A 362 46.03 -5.59 33.98
C ARG A 362 46.22 -7.11 33.86
N ASN A 363 46.36 -7.63 32.64
CA ASN A 363 46.48 -9.04 32.30
C ASN A 363 45.41 -9.91 32.98
N LYS A 364 44.18 -9.38 33.13
CA LYS A 364 43.08 -10.10 33.80
C LYS A 364 42.72 -11.41 33.09
N ARG A 365 43.08 -11.54 31.80
CA ARG A 365 42.87 -12.76 31.02
C ARG A 365 43.59 -13.96 31.62
N LYS A 366 44.73 -13.77 32.30
CA LYS A 366 45.47 -14.86 32.96
C LYS A 366 44.65 -15.52 34.08
N ASP A 367 43.73 -14.76 34.67
CA ASP A 367 42.90 -15.18 35.80
C ASP A 367 41.56 -15.78 35.35
N VAL A 368 41.27 -15.75 34.03
CA VAL A 368 40.07 -16.33 33.45
C VAL A 368 40.24 -17.84 33.34
N THR A 369 39.47 -18.59 34.13
CA THR A 369 39.44 -20.05 34.07
C THR A 369 38.33 -20.56 33.15
N VAL A 370 38.45 -21.82 32.69
CA VAL A 370 37.39 -22.48 31.92
C VAL A 370 36.08 -22.50 32.69
N ASP A 371 36.12 -22.73 34.01
CA ASP A 371 34.93 -22.72 34.86
C ASP A 371 34.23 -21.35 34.88
N GLN A 372 34.99 -20.24 34.84
CA GLN A 372 34.38 -18.90 34.75
C GLN A 372 33.68 -18.70 33.41
N LEU A 373 34.30 -19.14 32.31
CA LEU A 373 33.68 -19.08 30.97
C LEU A 373 32.42 -19.93 30.91
N LEU A 374 32.45 -21.14 31.47
CA LEU A 374 31.28 -22.02 31.54
C LEU A 374 30.17 -21.45 32.42
N ARG A 375 30.51 -20.68 33.47
CA ARG A 375 29.55 -19.96 34.32
C ARG A 375 28.94 -18.72 33.66
N PHE A 376 29.58 -18.16 32.63
CA PHE A 376 28.97 -17.10 31.81
C PHE A 376 27.86 -17.62 30.91
N ILE A 377 27.84 -18.92 30.66
CA ILE A 377 26.77 -19.60 29.95
C ILE A 377 25.78 -20.10 31.01
N ASP A 378 24.51 -19.73 30.88
CA ASP A 378 23.45 -20.37 31.64
C ASP A 378 23.28 -21.81 31.11
N GLN A 379 24.07 -22.74 31.65
CA GLN A 379 24.07 -24.14 31.22
C GLN A 379 22.69 -24.77 31.42
N HIS A 380 21.98 -24.38 32.48
CA HIS A 380 20.65 -24.90 32.74
C HIS A 380 19.67 -24.45 31.65
N ASP A 381 19.66 -23.16 31.32
CA ASP A 381 18.83 -22.65 30.21
C ASP A 381 19.22 -23.28 28.87
N ALA A 382 20.53 -23.41 28.59
CA ALA A 382 21.03 -24.02 27.35
C ALA A 382 20.59 -25.48 27.21
N ASP A 383 20.71 -26.28 28.27
CA ASP A 383 20.31 -27.68 28.30
C ASP A 383 18.79 -27.83 28.16
N VAL A 384 18.02 -27.04 28.91
CA VAL A 384 16.55 -27.10 28.86
C VAL A 384 16.03 -26.62 27.51
N THR A 385 16.54 -25.50 26.99
CA THR A 385 16.18 -24.98 25.67
C THR A 385 16.57 -25.95 24.57
N GLY A 386 17.77 -26.53 24.64
CA GLY A 386 18.25 -27.54 23.68
C GLY A 386 17.38 -28.81 23.68
N ALA A 387 17.07 -29.34 24.85
CA ALA A 387 16.19 -30.50 25.00
C ALA A 387 14.78 -30.21 24.48
N LEU A 388 14.21 -29.05 24.80
CA LEU A 388 12.88 -28.64 24.32
C LEU A 388 12.84 -28.42 22.81
N LEU A 389 13.88 -27.83 22.21
CA LEU A 389 13.99 -27.67 20.76
C LEU A 389 14.08 -29.03 20.05
N PHE A 390 14.84 -29.96 20.62
CA PHE A 390 14.95 -31.32 20.11
C PHE A 390 13.60 -32.05 20.20
N LEU A 391 12.91 -31.99 21.35
CA LEU A 391 11.56 -32.53 21.53
C LEU A 391 10.53 -31.88 20.60
N GLU A 392 10.60 -30.57 20.38
CA GLU A 392 9.72 -29.86 19.45
C GLU A 392 9.90 -30.38 18.01
N THR A 393 11.15 -30.67 17.62
CA THR A 393 11.46 -31.26 16.32
C THR A 393 10.91 -32.68 16.21
N LEU A 394 11.09 -33.51 17.25
CA LEU A 394 10.56 -34.88 17.27
C LEU A 394 9.03 -34.90 17.21
N THR A 395 8.34 -34.13 18.05
CA THR A 395 6.87 -34.04 18.08
C THR A 395 6.27 -33.49 16.77
N ARG A 396 7.04 -32.72 16.00
CA ARG A 396 6.64 -32.22 14.68
C ARG A 396 6.86 -33.23 13.56
N CYS A 397 7.92 -34.02 13.64
CA CYS A 397 8.33 -34.95 12.58
C CYS A 397 7.77 -36.37 12.74
N ILE A 398 7.47 -36.78 13.97
CA ILE A 398 6.98 -38.13 14.32
C ILE A 398 5.47 -38.05 14.61
N PRO A 399 4.60 -38.59 13.73
CA PRO A 399 3.14 -38.49 13.90
C PRO A 399 2.61 -39.02 15.23
N GLU A 400 3.24 -40.05 15.78
CA GLU A 400 2.89 -40.70 17.05
C GLU A 400 3.10 -39.76 18.25
N MET A 401 3.99 -38.76 18.12
CA MET A 401 4.29 -37.77 19.16
C MET A 401 3.58 -36.42 18.95
N LYS A 402 2.56 -36.39 18.09
CA LYS A 402 1.87 -35.15 17.72
C LYS A 402 0.99 -34.62 18.85
N THR A 403 0.51 -35.50 19.74
CA THR A 403 -0.32 -35.13 20.90
C THR A 403 0.42 -34.26 21.90
N GLU A 404 1.75 -34.42 21.99
CA GLU A 404 2.63 -33.74 22.94
C GLU A 404 3.12 -32.40 22.40
N HIS A 405 3.02 -32.16 21.07
CA HIS A 405 3.54 -30.94 20.43
C HIS A 405 3.02 -29.65 21.10
N THR A 406 1.73 -29.58 21.46
CA THR A 406 1.15 -28.39 22.08
C THR A 406 1.82 -28.07 23.41
N GLU A 407 2.06 -29.08 24.25
CA GLU A 407 2.67 -28.90 25.56
C GLU A 407 4.17 -28.62 25.46
N VAL A 408 4.89 -29.36 24.59
CA VAL A 408 6.31 -29.11 24.34
C VAL A 408 6.54 -27.70 23.79
N HIS A 409 5.73 -27.26 22.82
CA HIS A 409 5.81 -25.92 22.26
C HIS A 409 5.48 -24.83 23.29
N ARG A 410 4.50 -25.08 24.17
CA ARG A 410 4.17 -24.17 25.28
C ARG A 410 5.35 -24.03 26.24
N ARG A 411 5.96 -25.14 26.64
CA ARG A 411 7.15 -25.15 27.52
C ARG A 411 8.34 -24.47 26.86
N TYR A 412 8.63 -24.79 25.59
CA TYR A 412 9.69 -24.14 24.83
C TYR A 412 9.52 -22.61 24.83
N LYS A 413 8.32 -22.11 24.55
CA LYS A 413 8.04 -20.66 24.60
C LYS A 413 8.13 -20.04 25.99
N ALA A 414 7.81 -20.79 27.04
CA ALA A 414 7.85 -20.29 28.40
C ALA A 414 9.26 -20.32 29.01
N THR A 415 10.11 -21.22 28.54
CA THR A 415 11.42 -21.50 29.15
C THR A 415 12.61 -21.03 28.33
N ALA A 416 12.49 -20.88 27.00
CA ALA A 416 13.60 -20.36 26.20
C ALA A 416 13.92 -18.91 26.62
N THR A 417 14.95 -18.74 27.45
CA THR A 417 15.34 -17.45 28.06
C THR A 417 16.12 -16.56 27.10
N LEU A 418 16.46 -17.08 25.91
CA LEU A 418 16.87 -16.29 24.74
C LEU A 418 15.68 -15.48 24.21
N VAL A 419 15.23 -14.53 25.03
CA VAL A 419 14.38 -13.41 24.64
C VAL A 419 15.27 -12.51 23.80
N VAL A 420 15.43 -12.87 22.52
CA VAL A 420 15.75 -11.86 21.51
C VAL A 420 14.74 -10.75 21.75
N PRO A 421 15.18 -9.52 22.06
CA PRO A 421 14.27 -8.43 22.39
C PRO A 421 13.15 -8.37 21.34
N PRO A 422 11.87 -8.28 21.77
CA PRO A 422 10.76 -8.30 20.84
C PRO A 422 10.89 -7.08 19.91
N GLY A 423 11.29 -7.33 18.67
CA GLY A 423 11.55 -6.28 17.71
C GLY A 423 12.31 -6.81 16.50
N GLN A 424 12.16 -6.14 15.38
CA GLN A 424 13.01 -6.38 14.21
C GLN A 424 14.21 -5.45 14.32
N ALA A 425 15.43 -5.99 14.31
CA ALA A 425 16.63 -5.18 14.21
C ALA A 425 16.55 -4.28 12.98
N VAL A 426 16.94 -3.02 13.12
CA VAL A 426 17.05 -2.10 12.00
C VAL A 426 18.31 -2.47 11.23
N VAL A 427 18.15 -2.75 9.94
CA VAL A 427 19.22 -3.23 9.06
C VAL A 427 19.45 -2.19 7.98
N HIS A 428 20.68 -1.70 7.90
CA HIS A 428 21.15 -0.74 6.92
C HIS A 428 22.06 -1.44 5.90
N PRO A 429 21.64 -1.56 4.63
CA PRO A 429 22.51 -2.09 3.60
C PRO A 429 23.63 -1.11 3.28
N LEU A 430 24.88 -1.59 3.33
CA LEU A 430 26.05 -0.82 2.93
C LEU A 430 26.28 -0.97 1.41
N ALA A 431 26.86 0.06 0.78
CA ALA A 431 27.25 0.01 -0.61
C ALA A 431 28.35 -1.05 -0.82
N SER A 432 28.17 -1.88 -1.85
CA SER A 432 29.12 -2.94 -2.16
C SER A 432 30.47 -2.38 -2.63
N SER A 433 31.56 -3.04 -2.23
CA SER A 433 32.91 -2.73 -2.67
C SER A 433 33.38 -3.71 -3.74
N GLY A 434 34.04 -3.23 -4.79
CA GLY A 434 34.66 -4.06 -5.83
C GLY A 434 35.96 -4.75 -5.40
N LYS A 435 36.34 -4.58 -4.13
CA LYS A 435 37.55 -5.11 -3.52
C LYS A 435 37.39 -6.59 -3.18
N LYS A 436 38.47 -7.36 -3.28
CA LYS A 436 38.49 -8.81 -3.02
C LYS A 436 38.86 -9.10 -1.59
N GLN A 437 38.01 -9.87 -0.92
CA GLN A 437 38.24 -10.30 0.45
C GLN A 437 39.54 -11.08 0.65
N THR A 438 39.95 -11.89 -0.34
CA THR A 438 41.13 -12.76 -0.25
C THR A 438 42.47 -12.02 -0.34
N ILE A 439 42.48 -10.75 -0.74
CA ILE A 439 43.69 -9.95 -0.89
C ILE A 439 43.71 -8.96 0.27
N LEU A 440 44.67 -9.10 1.18
CA LEU A 440 44.73 -8.35 2.44
C LEU A 440 44.67 -6.82 2.25
N THR A 441 45.39 -6.29 1.25
CA THR A 441 45.40 -4.85 0.93
C THR A 441 44.06 -4.36 0.40
N GLU A 442 43.42 -5.13 -0.49
CA GLU A 442 42.07 -4.80 -0.97
C GLU A 442 41.01 -4.94 0.14
N PHE A 443 41.18 -5.93 1.03
CA PHE A 443 40.32 -6.09 2.19
C PHE A 443 40.43 -4.90 3.15
N LYS A 444 41.65 -4.40 3.41
CA LYS A 444 41.88 -3.14 4.15
C LYS A 444 41.12 -1.98 3.53
N ASP A 445 41.27 -1.75 2.23
CA ASP A 445 40.56 -0.68 1.51
C ASP A 445 39.04 -0.83 1.65
N GLY A 446 38.52 -2.05 1.54
CA GLY A 446 37.09 -2.33 1.71
C GLY A 446 36.59 -2.07 3.13
N MET A 447 37.40 -2.35 4.17
CA MET A 447 37.03 -2.02 5.55
C MET A 447 36.98 -0.51 5.76
N LEU A 448 37.92 0.25 5.19
CA LEU A 448 37.90 1.72 5.25
C LEU A 448 36.66 2.29 4.56
N ASP A 449 36.28 1.75 3.41
CA ASP A 449 35.06 2.13 2.69
C ASP A 449 33.80 1.86 3.54
N PHE A 450 33.66 0.67 4.13
CA PHE A 450 32.52 0.38 5.02
C PHE A 450 32.50 1.24 6.29
N LEU A 451 33.66 1.49 6.91
CA LEU A 451 33.78 2.38 8.06
C LEU A 451 33.34 3.81 7.71
N GLN A 452 33.77 4.31 6.55
CA GLN A 452 33.36 5.62 6.06
C GLN A 452 31.83 5.70 5.86
N GLN A 453 31.21 4.65 5.34
CA GLN A 453 29.76 4.59 5.12
C GLN A 453 28.95 4.60 6.44
N VAL A 454 29.52 4.10 7.54
CA VAL A 454 28.94 4.23 8.89
C VAL A 454 29.43 5.49 9.63
N GLY A 455 30.09 6.41 8.93
CA GLY A 455 30.51 7.70 9.46
C GLY A 455 31.77 7.68 10.33
N GLN A 456 32.54 6.59 10.30
CA GLN A 456 33.83 6.49 10.98
C GLN A 456 34.95 6.83 9.99
N THR A 457 35.71 7.88 10.28
CA THR A 457 36.80 8.39 9.43
C THR A 457 38.08 8.52 10.24
N PRO A 458 39.27 8.60 9.62
CA PRO A 458 40.53 8.78 10.35
C PRO A 458 40.51 10.00 11.28
N ASP A 459 39.90 11.10 10.83
CA ASP A 459 39.85 12.35 11.61
C ASP A 459 38.74 12.35 12.67
N HIS A 460 37.67 11.58 12.44
CA HIS A 460 36.48 11.55 13.28
C HIS A 460 35.97 10.11 13.40
N TYR A 461 36.35 9.45 14.49
CA TYR A 461 35.83 8.14 14.87
C TYR A 461 35.59 8.06 16.38
N LEU A 462 34.69 7.18 16.78
CA LEU A 462 34.42 6.89 18.17
C LEU A 462 35.43 5.85 18.66
N LYS A 463 36.08 6.11 19.82
CA LYS A 463 37.03 5.18 20.45
C LYS A 463 36.32 3.97 21.09
N ARG A 464 35.54 3.26 20.29
CA ARG A 464 34.78 2.08 20.65
C ARG A 464 35.01 0.97 19.66
N LYS A 465 34.79 -0.26 20.10
CA LYS A 465 34.79 -1.45 19.27
C LYS A 465 33.54 -1.50 18.40
N ILE A 466 33.72 -1.84 17.13
CA ILE A 466 32.66 -2.15 16.19
C ILE A 466 32.77 -3.65 15.89
N PRO A 467 31.83 -4.48 16.36
CA PRO A 467 31.82 -5.89 16.01
C PRO A 467 31.64 -6.06 14.50
N ILE A 468 32.51 -6.85 13.89
CA ILE A 468 32.43 -7.22 12.47
C ILE A 468 32.28 -8.73 12.36
N GLY A 469 31.11 -9.15 11.92
CA GLY A 469 30.78 -10.51 11.57
C GLY A 469 31.19 -10.88 10.16
N GLY A 470 31.60 -12.14 9.97
CA GLY A 470 31.78 -12.74 8.64
C GLY A 470 31.94 -14.26 8.71
N ASP A 471 32.33 -14.89 7.61
CA ASP A 471 32.71 -16.32 7.65
C ASP A 471 34.10 -16.50 8.28
N GLY A 472 34.56 -17.75 8.37
CA GLY A 472 35.89 -18.06 8.89
C GLY A 472 37.02 -17.36 8.13
N LEU A 473 36.85 -17.13 6.82
CA LEU A 473 37.82 -16.41 6.01
C LEU A 473 37.82 -14.91 6.37
N THR A 474 36.65 -14.27 6.50
CA THR A 474 36.56 -12.86 6.93
C THR A 474 37.22 -12.69 8.29
N TYR A 475 36.93 -13.59 9.23
CA TYR A 475 37.47 -13.55 10.58
C TYR A 475 39.00 -13.67 10.58
N ALA A 476 39.54 -14.67 9.88
CA ALA A 476 40.97 -14.92 9.82
C ALA A 476 41.73 -13.75 9.17
N ILE A 477 41.21 -13.21 8.07
CA ILE A 477 41.84 -12.08 7.37
C ILE A 477 41.79 -10.80 8.20
N LEU A 478 40.68 -10.55 8.92
CA LEU A 478 40.57 -9.37 9.79
C LEU A 478 41.54 -9.45 10.98
N GLN A 479 41.73 -10.62 11.58
CA GLN A 479 42.76 -10.82 12.61
C GLN A 479 44.17 -10.61 12.07
N GLN A 480 44.46 -11.21 10.91
CA GLN A 480 45.75 -11.06 10.25
C GLN A 480 46.05 -9.59 9.97
N LEU A 481 45.05 -8.84 9.50
CA LEU A 481 45.14 -7.42 9.24
C LEU A 481 45.45 -6.60 10.51
N GLN A 482 44.80 -6.91 11.64
CA GLN A 482 45.10 -6.28 12.93
C GLN A 482 46.53 -6.58 13.41
N ILE A 483 47.03 -7.80 13.22
CA ILE A 483 48.41 -8.16 13.58
C ILE A 483 49.41 -7.36 12.74
N TYR A 484 49.15 -7.18 11.44
CA TYR A 484 50.04 -6.41 10.57
C TYR A 484 50.05 -4.91 10.89
N LEU A 485 48.92 -4.35 11.31
CA LEU A 485 48.77 -2.92 11.59
C LEU A 485 48.91 -2.56 13.08
N GLN A 486 49.27 -3.52 13.94
CA GLN A 486 49.35 -3.33 15.40
C GLN A 486 50.38 -2.27 15.85
N PHE A 487 51.31 -1.90 14.97
CA PHE A 487 52.36 -0.93 15.26
C PHE A 487 51.95 0.52 14.94
N ASP A 488 50.77 0.73 14.34
CA ASP A 488 50.23 2.07 14.15
C ASP A 488 49.68 2.62 15.49
N ASP A 489 50.10 3.81 15.89
CA ASP A 489 49.70 4.43 17.17
C ASP A 489 48.20 4.76 17.24
N ASP A 490 47.60 5.04 16.08
CA ASP A 490 46.20 5.41 15.96
C ASP A 490 45.28 4.15 15.92
N PRO A 491 44.30 4.03 16.85
CA PRO A 491 43.33 2.93 16.87
C PRO A 491 42.55 2.69 15.58
N PHE A 492 42.29 3.75 14.80
CA PHE A 492 41.55 3.62 13.55
C PHE A 492 42.45 3.02 12.47
N THR A 493 43.67 3.53 12.32
CA THR A 493 44.66 3.06 11.34
C THR A 493 45.13 1.63 11.62
N SER A 494 45.31 1.27 12.89
CA SER A 494 45.63 -0.09 13.34
C SER A 494 44.46 -1.07 13.25
N PHE A 495 43.25 -0.57 12.94
CA PHE A 495 41.98 -1.28 13.05
C PHE A 495 41.73 -1.91 14.42
N GLU A 496 42.32 -1.36 15.48
CA GLU A 496 41.99 -1.78 16.83
C GLU A 496 40.52 -1.49 17.14
N ILE A 497 39.89 -0.50 16.51
CA ILE A 497 38.44 -0.28 16.67
C ILE A 497 37.56 -1.43 16.14
N LEU A 498 38.09 -2.38 15.38
CA LEU A 498 37.32 -3.51 14.87
C LEU A 498 37.38 -4.69 15.84
N GLU A 499 36.25 -5.37 16.07
CA GLU A 499 36.22 -6.62 16.82
C GLU A 499 35.77 -7.77 15.90
N PRO A 500 36.69 -8.61 15.40
CA PRO A 500 36.34 -9.74 14.56
C PRO A 500 35.40 -10.70 15.30
N GLN A 501 34.28 -11.05 14.67
CA GLN A 501 33.33 -12.04 15.18
C GLN A 501 33.06 -13.11 14.14
N LEU A 502 33.18 -14.37 14.56
CA LEU A 502 32.82 -15.51 13.72
C LEU A 502 31.28 -15.61 13.67
N HIS A 503 30.69 -15.41 12.50
CA HIS A 503 29.26 -15.60 12.31
C HIS A 503 28.99 -16.88 11.54
N HIS A 504 28.20 -17.78 12.15
CA HIS A 504 27.87 -19.08 11.57
C HIS A 504 27.03 -18.90 10.27
N PRO A 505 27.23 -19.74 9.24
CA PRO A 505 26.47 -19.67 7.99
C PRO A 505 24.94 -19.73 8.16
N GLN A 506 24.44 -20.42 9.20
CA GLN A 506 23.01 -20.48 9.50
C GLN A 506 22.45 -19.14 10.02
N THR A 507 23.25 -18.38 10.78
CA THR A 507 22.91 -17.01 11.20
C THR A 507 22.87 -16.08 9.99
N LYS A 508 23.78 -16.27 9.01
CA LYS A 508 23.74 -15.58 7.71
C LYS A 508 22.48 -15.91 6.89
N LEU A 509 21.99 -17.15 6.95
CA LEU A 509 20.72 -17.55 6.31
C LEU A 509 19.54 -16.84 6.95
N GLN A 510 19.45 -16.78 8.29
CA GLN A 510 18.35 -16.11 9.00
C GLN A 510 18.34 -14.59 8.78
N THR A 511 19.49 -13.92 8.69
CA THR A 511 19.57 -12.48 8.34
C THR A 511 19.43 -12.18 6.85
N ARG A 512 19.80 -13.12 5.95
CA ARG A 512 19.43 -13.05 4.51
C ARG A 512 17.95 -13.36 4.27
N THR A 513 17.27 -14.04 5.19
CA THR A 513 15.86 -14.41 5.05
C THR A 513 14.92 -13.20 4.92
N PRO A 514 15.07 -12.08 5.64
CA PRO A 514 14.27 -10.86 5.36
C PRO A 514 14.54 -10.25 3.98
N LEU A 515 15.78 -10.26 3.49
CA LEU A 515 16.16 -9.82 2.13
C LEU A 515 15.57 -10.73 1.04
N LEU A 516 15.43 -12.04 1.31
CA LEU A 516 14.75 -13.01 0.45
C LEU A 516 13.22 -13.05 0.68
N ALA A 517 12.72 -12.66 1.84
CA ALA A 517 11.29 -12.58 2.15
C ALA A 517 10.62 -11.40 1.46
N LEU A 518 11.38 -10.38 1.04
CA LEU A 518 10.97 -9.40 0.04
C LEU A 518 10.74 -10.03 -1.35
N LYS A 519 11.30 -11.21 -1.64
CA LYS A 519 10.97 -12.03 -2.84
C LYS A 519 9.80 -12.99 -2.64
N THR A 520 9.42 -13.34 -1.42
CA THR A 520 8.29 -14.25 -1.15
C THR A 520 7.58 -13.94 0.18
N SER A 521 6.96 -12.76 0.29
CA SER A 521 5.97 -12.52 1.35
C SER A 521 4.67 -13.28 1.04
N ARG A 522 4.63 -14.55 1.39
CA ARG A 522 3.40 -15.26 1.82
C ARG A 522 3.75 -16.33 2.86
N LYS A 523 3.62 -15.98 4.13
CA LYS A 523 3.13 -16.95 5.12
C LYS A 523 1.65 -17.21 4.80
N SER A 524 1.39 -18.24 4.00
CA SER A 524 0.09 -18.89 3.99
C SER A 524 0.32 -20.36 4.27
N GLU A 525 -0.09 -20.80 5.46
CA GLU A 525 -0.38 -22.19 5.73
C GLU A 525 -1.37 -22.68 4.66
N LEU A 526 -0.89 -23.49 3.73
CA LEU A 526 -1.69 -24.25 2.80
C LEU A 526 -1.30 -25.73 2.96
N PRO A 527 -2.27 -26.66 2.91
CA PRO A 527 -1.99 -28.08 3.08
C PRO A 527 -1.12 -28.58 1.92
N ARG A 528 -0.06 -29.33 2.26
CA ARG A 528 0.74 -30.05 1.28
C ARG A 528 -0.13 -31.11 0.61
N GLY A 529 -0.20 -31.08 -0.72
CA GLY A 529 -0.77 -32.17 -1.49
C GLY A 529 -1.23 -31.73 -2.87
N VAL A 530 -0.28 -31.52 -3.79
CA VAL A 530 -0.35 -31.97 -5.20
C VAL A 530 1.09 -31.99 -5.73
N GLY A 531 1.60 -33.17 -6.04
CA GLY A 531 2.87 -33.34 -6.74
C GLY A 531 2.73 -32.99 -8.21
N PHE A 532 3.68 -32.22 -8.73
CA PHE A 532 3.90 -32.09 -10.17
C PHE A 532 5.35 -32.47 -10.45
N GLY A 533 5.53 -33.60 -11.13
CA GLY A 533 6.80 -34.01 -11.71
C GLY A 533 7.08 -33.20 -12.96
N PHE A 534 8.32 -32.74 -13.10
CA PHE A 534 8.89 -32.31 -14.37
C PHE A 534 10.07 -33.21 -14.66
N GLY A 535 9.95 -33.96 -15.76
CA GLY A 535 11.05 -34.66 -16.40
C GLY A 535 11.81 -33.73 -17.33
N GLN A 536 13.14 -33.85 -17.24
CA GLN A 536 14.24 -33.47 -18.15
C GLN A 536 14.22 -32.09 -18.82
#